data_AF-A0A511HHK1-F1
#
_entry.id   AF-A0A511HHK1-F1
#
_cell.length_a   1.000
_cell.length_b   1.000
_cell.length_c   1.000
_cell.angle_alpha   90.00
_cell.angle_beta   90.00
_cell.angle_gamma   90.00
#
_symmetry.space_group_name_H-M   'P 1'
#
loop_
_entity.id
_entity.type
_entity.pdbx_description
1 polymer ?
#
loop_
_entity_poly.entity_id
_entity_poly.type
_entity_poly.pdbx_seq_one_letter_code
_entity_poly.pdbx_strand_id
1 'polypeptide(L)'
;MTLATLILLATLSAQPPEAPPSSEATAPETVTAPPLVSTPDACAASSEADYSAGFDALVSGNDAKALELFERVLAACPQHPYATELARLSRTRLAPGGRLATAAASEVGREPRSNAARASLVVVQTLHGVAQGVLLCAIGDCSGQGYAAVSLLGAGAGAASSLLLTRGGVTDGQAAVINSGTVWGFWFGVATLLAFDLDGDNALGAAILGGAGFTGVGVLLAHLVNPTSGQVSLANSGGLWAGTVTALFLATSDNYDTKGFFAAELGATAAGILSMAILSKYVTVSRGRMLIIDAGGILGGLVGASAVYLTAGNDAGDAILVGSGVGVLGGLALTTYLTRDFDAPDAPQVTLAPLTTPRGGTGLSMVGRF
;
A
#
# COMPACT_ATOMS: atom_id res chain seq x y z
N MET A 1 24.13 -13.45 1.19
CA MET A 1 22.65 -13.36 1.34
C MET A 1 22.03 -13.91 0.07
N THR A 2 21.07 -14.84 0.17
CA THR A 2 20.48 -15.49 -1.02
C THR A 2 19.35 -14.63 -1.60
N LEU A 3 19.08 -14.77 -2.90
CA LEU A 3 17.95 -14.14 -3.61
C LEU A 3 16.61 -14.35 -2.88
N ALA A 4 16.46 -15.50 -2.21
CA ALA A 4 15.31 -15.84 -1.38
C ALA A 4 15.12 -14.88 -0.18
N THR A 5 16.19 -14.33 0.40
CA THR A 5 16.10 -13.36 1.51
C THR A 5 15.60 -12.00 1.03
N LEU A 6 15.99 -11.58 -0.17
CA LEU A 6 15.51 -10.36 -0.84
C LEU A 6 14.03 -10.47 -1.25
N ILE A 7 13.63 -11.63 -1.77
CA ILE A 7 12.22 -11.91 -2.09
C ILE A 7 11.37 -11.95 -0.82
N LEU A 8 11.88 -12.52 0.28
CA LEU A 8 11.17 -12.51 1.57
C LEU A 8 10.95 -11.07 2.08
N LEU A 9 11.98 -10.22 2.03
CA LEU A 9 11.89 -8.82 2.42
C LEU A 9 10.92 -8.01 1.55
N ALA A 10 10.89 -8.27 0.24
CA ALA A 10 9.95 -7.64 -0.69
C ALA A 10 8.49 -8.12 -0.48
N THR A 11 8.28 -9.38 -0.11
CA THR A 11 6.93 -9.93 0.18
C THR A 11 6.39 -9.50 1.54
N LEU A 12 7.25 -9.21 2.52
CA LEU A 12 6.84 -8.67 3.83
C LEU A 12 6.27 -7.25 3.74
N SER A 13 6.69 -6.44 2.75
CA SER A 13 6.07 -5.14 2.45
C SER A 13 4.70 -5.22 1.76
N ALA A 14 4.31 -6.39 1.27
CA ALA A 14 3.02 -6.61 0.59
C ALA A 14 1.92 -7.14 1.52
N GLN A 15 2.18 -7.34 2.82
CA GLN A 15 1.13 -7.75 3.74
C GLN A 15 0.14 -6.59 3.98
N PRO A 16 -1.17 -6.80 3.80
CA PRO A 16 -2.17 -5.80 4.15
C PRO A 16 -2.09 -5.52 5.67
N PRO A 17 -2.14 -4.25 6.11
CA PRO A 17 -2.06 -3.93 7.52
C PRO A 17 -3.25 -4.55 8.27
N GLU A 18 -2.94 -5.13 9.44
CA GLU A 18 -3.93 -5.56 10.42
C GLU A 18 -4.74 -4.35 10.91
N ALA A 19 -6.05 -4.52 11.09
CA ALA A 19 -6.97 -3.41 11.36
C ALA A 19 -6.56 -2.63 12.64
N PRO A 20 -6.39 -1.30 12.58
CA PRO A 20 -5.93 -0.52 13.73
C PRO A 20 -7.02 -0.35 14.80
N PRO A 21 -6.66 -0.15 16.07
CA PRO A 21 -7.60 0.28 17.10
C PRO A 21 -8.14 1.69 16.80
N SER A 22 -9.41 1.90 17.13
CA SER A 22 -10.19 3.12 16.92
C SER A 22 -9.48 4.37 17.47
N SER A 23 -9.12 5.28 16.56
CA SER A 23 -8.52 6.59 16.88
C SER A 23 -9.58 7.59 17.34
N GLU A 24 -9.25 8.41 18.34
CA GLU A 24 -10.04 9.59 18.72
C GLU A 24 -10.09 10.58 17.54
N ALA A 25 -11.31 10.88 17.09
CA ALA A 25 -11.59 11.71 15.93
C ALA A 25 -11.52 13.20 16.27
N THR A 26 -10.88 13.99 15.40
CA THR A 26 -11.08 15.45 15.34
C THR A 26 -12.52 15.69 14.89
N ALA A 27 -13.26 16.58 15.55
CA ALA A 27 -14.70 16.78 15.34
C ALA A 27 -15.02 17.01 13.85
N PRO A 28 -15.71 16.08 13.19
CA PRO A 28 -16.08 16.22 11.78
C PRO A 28 -17.19 17.26 11.64
N GLU A 29 -17.26 17.86 10.45
CA GLU A 29 -18.46 18.55 9.95
C GLU A 29 -19.66 17.61 10.20
N THR A 30 -20.65 18.06 10.97
CA THR A 30 -21.76 17.21 11.42
C THR A 30 -22.63 16.85 10.22
N VAL A 31 -22.35 15.70 9.62
CA VAL A 31 -23.25 15.05 8.67
C VAL A 31 -24.44 14.56 9.48
N THR A 32 -25.54 15.29 9.42
CA THR A 32 -26.78 14.91 10.10
C THR A 32 -27.38 13.68 9.43
N ALA A 33 -27.85 12.73 10.24
CA ALA A 33 -28.58 11.58 9.74
C ALA A 33 -29.77 12.03 8.86
N PRO A 34 -30.12 11.28 7.80
CA PRO A 34 -31.27 11.58 6.96
C PRO A 34 -32.52 11.86 7.80
N PRO A 35 -33.25 12.96 7.55
CA PRO A 35 -34.40 13.30 8.36
C PRO A 35 -35.46 12.21 8.25
N LEU A 36 -36.00 11.84 9.41
CA LEU A 36 -37.04 10.83 9.54
C LEU A 36 -38.33 11.37 8.94
N VAL A 37 -38.93 10.60 8.03
CA VAL A 37 -40.22 10.95 7.44
C VAL A 37 -41.27 10.65 8.51
N SER A 38 -42.08 11.65 8.88
CA SER A 38 -43.19 11.48 9.81
C SER A 38 -44.30 10.65 9.17
N THR A 39 -44.18 9.33 9.30
CA THR A 39 -45.23 8.38 8.89
C THR A 39 -46.14 8.04 10.07
N PRO A 40 -47.40 7.63 9.81
CA PRO A 40 -48.35 7.22 10.87
C PRO A 40 -47.83 6.09 11.76
N ASP A 41 -46.93 5.25 11.23
CA ASP A 41 -46.28 4.15 11.92
C ASP A 41 -44.85 4.51 12.37
N ALA A 42 -44.69 5.63 13.07
CA ALA A 42 -43.39 6.07 13.57
C ALA A 42 -42.78 5.02 14.51
N CYS A 43 -41.49 4.71 14.33
CA CYS A 43 -40.76 3.82 15.22
C CYS A 43 -40.66 4.40 16.64
N ALA A 44 -40.43 3.55 17.63
CA ALA A 44 -40.19 4.00 18.99
C ALA A 44 -38.94 4.91 19.06
N ALA A 45 -38.96 5.92 19.94
CA ALA A 45 -37.85 6.87 20.09
C ALA A 45 -36.50 6.19 20.39
N SER A 46 -36.51 5.02 21.04
CA SER A 46 -35.32 4.20 21.26
C SER A 46 -34.73 3.64 19.96
N SER A 47 -35.57 3.19 19.02
CA SER A 47 -35.12 2.73 17.70
C SER A 47 -34.54 3.89 16.89
N GLU A 48 -35.09 5.09 17.00
CA GLU A 48 -34.56 6.28 16.33
C GLU A 48 -33.21 6.74 16.90
N ALA A 49 -33.03 6.59 18.21
CA ALA A 49 -31.73 6.82 18.86
C ALA A 49 -30.69 5.79 18.39
N ASP A 50 -31.05 4.51 18.30
CA ASP A 50 -30.17 3.46 17.78
C ASP A 50 -29.84 3.69 16.29
N TYR A 51 -30.80 4.16 15.47
CA TYR A 51 -30.55 4.53 14.07
C TYR A 51 -29.53 5.67 13.95
N SER A 52 -29.72 6.73 14.73
CA SER A 52 -28.82 7.90 14.72
C SER A 52 -27.41 7.49 15.17
N ALA A 53 -27.31 6.72 16.26
CA ALA A 53 -26.03 6.19 16.74
C ALA A 53 -25.37 5.24 15.72
N GLY A 54 -26.18 4.45 14.99
CA GLY A 54 -25.71 3.58 13.91
C GLY A 54 -25.16 4.38 12.73
N PHE A 55 -25.82 5.48 12.38
CA PHE A 55 -25.36 6.40 11.35
C PHE A 55 -24.04 7.08 11.75
N ASP A 56 -23.93 7.57 12.98
CA ASP A 56 -22.69 8.14 13.50
C ASP A 56 -21.55 7.11 13.52
N ALA A 57 -21.84 5.86 13.90
CA ALA A 57 -20.90 4.75 13.83
C ALA A 57 -20.46 4.46 12.37
N LEU A 58 -21.39 4.51 11.41
CA LEU A 58 -21.10 4.29 9.99
C LEU A 58 -20.23 5.42 9.41
N VAL A 59 -20.53 6.67 9.72
CA VAL A 59 -19.76 7.85 9.29
C VAL A 59 -18.36 7.86 9.90
N SER A 60 -18.23 7.41 11.14
CA SER A 60 -16.92 7.26 11.81
C SER A 60 -16.14 6.00 11.38
N GLY A 61 -16.65 5.21 10.43
CA GLY A 61 -15.99 4.01 9.91
C GLY A 61 -16.06 2.78 10.81
N ASN A 62 -16.90 2.80 11.86
CA ASN A 62 -17.13 1.64 12.72
C ASN A 62 -18.28 0.78 12.17
N ASP A 63 -18.04 0.15 11.02
CA ASP A 63 -19.07 -0.60 10.28
C ASP A 63 -19.67 -1.76 11.10
N ALA A 64 -18.90 -2.36 12.03
CA ALA A 64 -19.37 -3.43 12.90
C ALA A 64 -20.41 -2.94 13.92
N LYS A 65 -20.09 -1.84 14.62
CA LYS A 65 -21.03 -1.21 15.55
C LYS A 65 -22.24 -0.64 14.81
N ALA A 66 -22.03 -0.05 13.63
CA ALA A 66 -23.10 0.44 12.79
C ALA A 66 -24.07 -0.70 12.40
N LEU A 67 -23.55 -1.84 11.93
CA LEU A 67 -24.35 -3.00 11.57
C LEU A 67 -25.18 -3.50 12.75
N GLU A 68 -24.56 -3.66 13.93
CA GLU A 68 -25.24 -4.10 15.15
C GLU A 68 -26.41 -3.17 15.53
N LEU A 69 -26.17 -1.85 15.46
CA LEU A 69 -27.19 -0.85 15.77
C LEU A 69 -28.34 -0.88 14.75
N PHE A 70 -28.04 -0.96 13.44
CA PHE A 70 -29.09 -1.04 12.43
C PHE A 70 -29.89 -2.35 12.52
N GLU A 71 -29.27 -3.47 12.87
CA GLU A 71 -29.98 -4.74 13.10
C GLU A 71 -30.90 -4.65 14.34
N ARG A 72 -30.50 -3.94 15.39
CA ARG A 72 -31.39 -3.63 16.53
C ARG A 72 -32.59 -2.79 16.13
N VAL A 73 -32.38 -1.78 15.27
CA VAL A 73 -33.48 -0.97 14.72
C VAL A 73 -34.45 -1.85 13.94
N LEU A 74 -33.94 -2.74 13.08
CA LEU A 74 -34.78 -3.64 12.27
C LEU A 74 -35.52 -4.70 13.10
N ALA A 75 -34.95 -5.13 14.23
CA ALA A 75 -35.63 -6.04 15.15
C ALA A 75 -36.79 -5.36 15.89
N ALA A 76 -36.63 -4.08 16.27
CA ALA A 76 -37.65 -3.32 16.99
C ALA A 76 -38.68 -2.63 16.07
N CYS A 77 -38.25 -2.24 14.86
CA CYS A 77 -39.04 -1.55 13.85
C CYS A 77 -38.67 -2.07 12.44
N PRO A 78 -39.18 -3.25 12.03
CA PRO A 78 -38.88 -3.84 10.73
C PRO A 78 -39.21 -2.95 9.52
N GLN A 79 -40.16 -2.04 9.68
CA GLN A 79 -40.61 -1.08 8.68
C GLN A 79 -39.78 0.21 8.60
N HIS A 80 -38.66 0.32 9.35
CA HIS A 80 -37.85 1.53 9.36
C HIS A 80 -37.30 1.86 7.95
N PRO A 81 -37.54 3.07 7.42
CA PRO A 81 -37.38 3.37 5.99
C PRO A 81 -35.94 3.26 5.47
N TYR A 82 -34.94 3.51 6.33
CA TYR A 82 -33.52 3.56 5.91
C TYR A 82 -32.64 2.49 6.56
N ALA A 83 -33.09 1.81 7.61
CA ALA A 83 -32.21 0.95 8.42
C ALA A 83 -31.80 -0.32 7.64
N THR A 84 -32.67 -0.84 6.78
CA THR A 84 -32.39 -2.00 5.92
C THR A 84 -31.23 -1.73 4.98
N GLU A 85 -31.24 -0.57 4.31
CA GLU A 85 -30.19 -0.20 3.35
C GLU A 85 -28.87 0.11 4.04
N LEU A 86 -28.90 0.80 5.19
CA LEU A 86 -27.68 1.07 5.95
C LEU A 86 -27.09 -0.22 6.56
N ALA A 87 -27.91 -1.14 7.07
CA ALA A 87 -27.45 -2.46 7.49
C ALA A 87 -26.82 -3.25 6.33
N ARG A 88 -27.45 -3.21 5.14
CA ARG A 88 -26.90 -3.83 3.93
C ARG A 88 -25.54 -3.24 3.58
N LEU A 89 -25.41 -1.91 3.56
CA LEU A 89 -24.15 -1.21 3.30
C LEU A 89 -23.06 -1.57 4.31
N SER A 90 -23.35 -1.51 5.62
CA SER A 90 -22.41 -1.88 6.68
C SER A 90 -21.93 -3.33 6.52
N ARG A 91 -22.85 -4.26 6.19
CA ARG A 91 -22.51 -5.66 5.93
C ARG A 91 -21.62 -5.82 4.70
N THR A 92 -21.90 -5.09 3.62
CA THR A 92 -21.06 -5.10 2.42
C THR A 92 -19.66 -4.55 2.70
N ARG A 93 -19.53 -3.47 3.47
CA ARG A 93 -18.22 -2.91 3.89
C ARG A 93 -17.42 -3.86 4.78
N LEU A 94 -18.11 -4.65 5.61
CA LEU A 94 -17.47 -5.67 6.44
C LEU A 94 -17.00 -6.90 5.64
N ALA A 95 -17.59 -7.16 4.47
CA ALA A 95 -17.15 -8.25 3.60
C ALA A 95 -15.71 -7.99 3.11
N PRO A 96 -14.88 -9.04 2.92
CA PRO A 96 -13.48 -8.88 2.51
C PRO A 96 -13.29 -7.99 1.27
N GLY A 97 -14.16 -8.13 0.27
CA GLY A 97 -14.14 -7.29 -0.94
C GLY A 97 -14.53 -5.84 -0.69
N GLY A 98 -15.47 -5.57 0.23
CA GLY A 98 -15.87 -4.20 0.58
C GLY A 98 -14.79 -3.45 1.34
N ARG A 99 -14.03 -4.12 2.22
CA ARG A 99 -12.87 -3.52 2.90
C ARG A 99 -11.79 -3.08 1.91
N LEU A 100 -11.51 -3.93 0.92
CA LEU A 100 -10.53 -3.64 -0.14
C LEU A 100 -10.99 -2.47 -1.02
N ALA A 101 -12.26 -2.45 -1.42
CA ALA A 101 -12.82 -1.38 -2.24
C ALA A 101 -12.85 -0.03 -1.49
N THR A 102 -13.20 -0.03 -0.20
CA THR A 102 -13.25 1.20 0.61
C THR A 102 -11.84 1.77 0.84
N ALA A 103 -10.85 0.89 1.07
CA ALA A 103 -9.45 1.28 1.13
C ALA A 103 -8.95 1.86 -0.20
N ALA A 104 -9.36 1.28 -1.33
CA ALA A 104 -8.99 1.79 -2.66
C ALA A 104 -9.70 3.11 -3.02
N ALA A 105 -10.98 3.27 -2.69
CA ALA A 105 -11.78 4.45 -3.02
C ALA A 105 -11.35 5.70 -2.23
N SER A 106 -10.78 5.55 -1.03
CA SER A 106 -10.26 6.67 -0.24
C SER A 106 -8.99 7.31 -0.84
N GLU A 107 -8.42 6.76 -1.91
CA GLU A 107 -7.16 7.22 -2.51
C GLU A 107 -7.33 8.25 -3.65
N VAL A 108 -8.56 8.58 -4.06
CA VAL A 108 -8.83 9.61 -5.09
C VAL A 108 -9.00 10.98 -4.42
N GLY A 109 -7.91 11.53 -3.89
CA GLY A 109 -7.91 12.84 -3.21
C GLY A 109 -6.63 13.13 -2.41
N ARG A 110 -6.65 14.20 -1.60
CA ARG A 110 -5.64 14.36 -0.54
C ARG A 110 -5.86 13.24 0.48
N GLU A 111 -4.89 12.34 0.57
CA GLU A 111 -4.96 11.24 1.53
C GLU A 111 -5.07 11.79 2.96
N PRO A 112 -6.00 11.26 3.77
CA PRO A 112 -6.09 11.65 5.17
C PRO A 112 -4.87 11.15 5.92
N ARG A 113 -4.57 11.80 7.05
CA ARG A 113 -3.59 11.26 7.98
C ARG A 113 -4.20 10.03 8.66
N SER A 114 -3.42 8.95 8.79
CA SER A 114 -3.93 7.71 9.36
C SER A 114 -2.95 7.12 10.40
N ASN A 115 -3.48 6.46 11.42
CA ASN A 115 -2.66 5.72 12.38
C ASN A 115 -2.03 4.48 11.74
N ALA A 116 -2.67 3.91 10.71
CA ALA A 116 -2.12 2.80 9.94
C ALA A 116 -0.86 3.22 9.18
N ALA A 117 -0.88 4.38 8.50
CA ALA A 117 0.30 4.96 7.85
C ALA A 117 1.44 5.17 8.86
N ARG A 118 1.10 5.73 10.03
CA ARG A 118 2.05 5.96 11.12
C ARG A 118 2.64 4.65 11.66
N ALA A 119 1.81 3.63 11.88
CA ALA A 119 2.27 2.32 12.34
C ALA A 119 3.18 1.65 11.29
N SER A 120 2.81 1.69 10.02
CA SER A 120 3.62 1.17 8.91
C SER A 120 5.00 1.84 8.86
N LEU A 121 5.06 3.17 8.96
CA LEU A 121 6.31 3.92 9.06
C LEU A 121 7.15 3.46 10.25
N VAL A 122 6.56 3.39 11.45
CA VAL A 122 7.27 2.97 12.66
C VAL A 122 7.87 1.58 12.51
N VAL A 123 7.12 0.61 11.98
CA VAL A 123 7.60 -0.76 11.78
C VAL A 123 8.80 -0.79 10.83
N VAL A 124 8.69 -0.15 9.66
CA VAL A 124 9.77 -0.15 8.67
C VAL A 124 11.01 0.57 9.20
N GLN A 125 10.86 1.73 9.84
CA GLN A 125 12.00 2.46 10.41
C GLN A 125 12.64 1.74 11.61
N THR A 126 11.86 0.98 12.38
CA THR A 126 12.40 0.11 13.44
C THR A 126 13.28 -0.98 12.84
N LEU A 127 12.79 -1.69 11.81
CA LEU A 127 13.57 -2.72 11.11
C LEU A 127 14.79 -2.12 10.42
N HIS A 128 14.66 -0.93 9.84
CA HIS A 128 15.79 -0.20 9.28
C HIS A 128 16.83 0.13 10.36
N GLY A 129 16.39 0.63 11.52
CA GLY A 129 17.26 0.88 12.65
C GLY A 129 18.00 -0.36 13.12
N VAL A 130 17.34 -1.52 13.19
CA VAL A 130 17.99 -2.82 13.45
C VAL A 130 19.08 -3.10 12.42
N ALA A 131 18.75 -3.00 11.13
CA ALA A 131 19.70 -3.27 10.05
C ALA A 131 20.91 -2.34 10.10
N GLN A 132 20.70 -1.04 10.33
CA GLN A 132 21.77 -0.06 10.52
C GLN A 132 22.62 -0.39 11.74
N GLY A 133 22.01 -0.83 12.84
CA GLY A 133 22.72 -1.25 14.03
C GLY A 133 23.62 -2.47 13.78
N VAL A 134 23.15 -3.45 13.01
CA VAL A 134 23.96 -4.62 12.59
C VAL A 134 25.15 -4.16 11.74
N LEU A 135 24.93 -3.29 10.75
CA LEU A 135 26.00 -2.81 9.86
C LEU A 135 27.05 -1.99 10.63
N LEU A 136 26.62 -1.11 11.53
CA LEU A 136 27.52 -0.34 12.38
C LEU A 136 28.33 -1.25 13.31
N CYS A 137 27.72 -2.31 13.85
CA CYS A 137 28.44 -3.27 14.67
C CYS A 137 29.47 -4.07 13.88
N ALA A 138 29.16 -4.40 12.63
CA ALA A 138 30.09 -5.09 11.75
C ALA A 138 31.33 -4.23 11.43
N ILE A 139 31.15 -2.93 11.18
CA ILE A 139 32.27 -1.97 11.03
C ILE A 139 33.06 -1.82 12.35
N GLY A 140 32.37 -1.86 13.49
CA GLY A 140 32.99 -1.73 14.81
C GLY A 140 33.59 -3.01 15.38
N ASP A 141 33.69 -4.09 14.58
CA ASP A 141 34.17 -5.42 15.02
C ASP A 141 33.52 -5.93 16.32
N CYS A 142 32.22 -5.71 16.47
CA CYS A 142 31.46 -6.19 17.63
C CYS A 142 31.51 -7.72 17.75
N SER A 143 31.46 -8.23 18.98
CA SER A 143 31.23 -9.65 19.27
C SER A 143 29.87 -9.88 19.93
N GLY A 144 29.22 -11.02 19.60
CA GLY A 144 28.05 -11.58 20.30
C GLY A 144 27.00 -10.55 20.76
N GLN A 145 27.03 -10.22 22.06
CA GLN A 145 26.10 -9.29 22.70
C GLN A 145 26.12 -7.87 22.12
N GLY A 146 27.24 -7.44 21.53
CA GLY A 146 27.37 -6.15 20.85
C GLY A 146 26.37 -6.01 19.70
N TYR A 147 26.22 -7.04 18.87
CA TYR A 147 25.24 -7.03 17.78
C TYR A 147 23.82 -6.84 18.31
N ALA A 148 23.44 -7.58 19.37
CA ALA A 148 22.12 -7.45 19.98
C ALA A 148 21.91 -6.04 20.55
N ALA A 149 22.89 -5.50 21.28
CA ALA A 149 22.81 -4.18 21.90
C ALA A 149 22.66 -3.07 20.85
N VAL A 150 23.53 -3.03 19.83
CA VAL A 150 23.49 -1.99 18.80
C VAL A 150 22.25 -2.13 17.91
N SER A 151 21.80 -3.36 17.62
CA SER A 151 20.53 -3.60 16.92
C SER A 151 19.33 -3.10 17.70
N LEU A 152 19.26 -3.34 19.01
CA LEU A 152 18.18 -2.85 19.87
C LEU A 152 18.19 -1.32 19.98
N LEU A 153 19.38 -0.72 20.11
CA LEU A 153 19.52 0.73 20.09
C LEU A 153 19.04 1.33 18.77
N GLY A 154 19.43 0.72 17.64
CA GLY A 154 18.97 1.10 16.32
C GLY A 154 17.45 0.97 16.17
N ALA A 155 16.88 -0.17 16.59
CA ALA A 155 15.43 -0.41 16.62
C ALA A 155 14.71 0.70 17.40
N GLY A 156 15.17 0.99 18.62
CA GLY A 156 14.62 2.03 19.47
C GLY A 156 14.72 3.41 18.84
N ALA A 157 15.85 3.73 18.21
CA ALA A 157 16.03 5.01 17.51
C ALA A 157 15.08 5.16 16.31
N GLY A 158 14.91 4.11 15.50
CA GLY A 158 13.97 4.10 14.37
C GLY A 158 12.51 4.25 14.81
N ALA A 159 12.12 3.50 15.85
CA ALA A 159 10.77 3.59 16.42
C ALA A 159 10.50 4.96 17.05
N ALA A 160 11.41 5.45 17.90
CA ALA A 160 11.25 6.71 18.61
C ALA A 160 11.22 7.90 17.65
N SER A 161 12.17 7.97 16.70
CA SER A 161 12.19 9.05 15.70
C SER A 161 10.91 9.08 14.89
N SER A 162 10.43 7.94 14.39
CA SER A 162 9.18 7.84 13.66
C SER A 162 7.98 8.29 14.50
N LEU A 163 7.86 7.82 15.75
CA LEU A 163 6.76 8.21 16.63
C LEU A 163 6.78 9.70 17.00
N LEU A 164 7.96 10.27 17.25
CA LEU A 164 8.13 11.66 17.66
C LEU A 164 7.90 12.63 16.50
N LEU A 165 8.47 12.34 15.33
CA LEU A 165 8.39 13.20 14.14
C LEU A 165 7.01 13.17 13.50
N THR A 166 6.23 12.09 13.68
CA THR A 166 4.88 11.95 13.12
C THR A 166 3.76 12.16 14.14
N ARG A 167 4.02 12.85 15.27
CA ARG A 167 2.97 13.20 16.25
C ARG A 167 1.80 13.97 15.63
N GLY A 168 2.06 14.77 14.60
CA GLY A 168 1.03 15.48 13.84
C GLY A 168 0.21 14.60 12.88
N GLY A 169 0.51 13.29 12.82
CA GLY A 169 -0.02 12.35 11.85
C GLY A 169 0.75 12.38 10.52
N VAL A 170 0.60 11.32 9.73
CA VAL A 170 1.22 11.16 8.42
C VAL A 170 0.19 10.54 7.47
N THR A 171 0.22 10.93 6.21
CA THR A 171 -0.62 10.31 5.17
C THR A 171 -0.01 9.00 4.70
N ASP A 172 -0.81 8.13 4.08
CA ASP A 172 -0.32 6.84 3.57
C ASP A 172 0.79 7.01 2.53
N GLY A 173 0.69 7.98 1.63
CA GLY A 173 1.70 8.28 0.63
C GLY A 173 2.98 8.89 1.20
N GLN A 174 2.88 9.72 2.25
CA GLN A 174 4.07 10.19 2.98
C GLN A 174 4.80 9.05 3.69
N ALA A 175 4.07 8.17 4.39
CA ALA A 175 4.67 6.99 5.01
C ALA A 175 5.29 6.06 3.95
N ALA A 176 4.58 5.84 2.84
CA ALA A 176 5.03 5.01 1.74
C ALA A 176 6.31 5.56 1.09
N VAL A 177 6.39 6.86 0.78
CA VAL A 177 7.58 7.43 0.12
C VAL A 177 8.81 7.41 1.03
N ILE A 178 8.64 7.63 2.34
CA ILE A 178 9.73 7.53 3.32
C ILE A 178 10.22 6.08 3.38
N ASN A 179 9.31 5.13 3.57
CA ASN A 179 9.63 3.70 3.62
C ASN A 179 10.27 3.20 2.32
N SER A 180 9.79 3.69 1.18
CA SER A 180 10.36 3.36 -0.13
C SER A 180 11.77 3.91 -0.27
N GLY A 181 12.01 5.15 0.16
CA GLY A 181 13.36 5.72 0.25
C GLY A 181 14.29 4.86 1.10
N THR A 182 13.83 4.36 2.24
CA THR A 182 14.60 3.45 3.09
C THR A 182 14.96 2.14 2.39
N VAL A 183 13.97 1.46 1.79
CA VAL A 183 14.17 0.16 1.15
C VAL A 183 15.03 0.28 -0.10
N TRP A 184 14.71 1.21 -1.00
CA TRP A 184 15.49 1.44 -2.21
C TRP A 184 16.87 2.00 -1.90
N GLY A 185 17.00 2.84 -0.88
CA GLY A 185 18.30 3.30 -0.39
C GLY A 185 19.22 2.17 0.02
N PHE A 186 18.69 1.23 0.80
CA PHE A 186 19.43 0.06 1.21
C PHE A 186 19.80 -0.80 -0.01
N TRP A 187 18.86 -1.03 -0.94
CA TRP A 187 19.14 -1.75 -2.18
C TRP A 187 20.23 -1.09 -3.01
N PHE A 188 20.11 0.22 -3.29
CA PHE A 188 21.10 0.99 -4.04
C PHE A 188 22.46 0.98 -3.35
N GLY A 189 22.48 1.05 -2.01
CA GLY A 189 23.69 0.87 -1.23
C GLY A 189 24.34 -0.47 -1.49
N VAL A 190 23.62 -1.58 -1.29
CA VAL A 190 24.11 -2.96 -1.51
C VAL A 190 24.54 -3.20 -2.96
N ALA A 191 23.72 -2.80 -3.92
CA ALA A 191 24.02 -2.98 -5.34
C ALA A 191 25.21 -2.13 -5.79
N THR A 192 25.42 -0.94 -5.20
CA THR A 192 26.65 -0.14 -5.40
C THR A 192 27.89 -0.90 -4.93
N LEU A 193 27.81 -1.64 -3.82
CA LEU A 193 28.95 -2.43 -3.33
C LEU A 193 29.38 -3.45 -4.37
N LEU A 194 28.40 -4.14 -4.94
CA LEU A 194 28.62 -5.22 -5.90
C LEU A 194 29.00 -4.68 -7.29
N ALA A 195 28.45 -3.53 -7.68
CA ALA A 195 28.79 -2.88 -8.94
C ALA A 195 30.20 -2.28 -8.95
N PHE A 196 30.65 -1.72 -7.82
CA PHE A 196 31.97 -1.09 -7.69
C PHE A 196 33.02 -1.95 -6.99
N ASP A 197 32.67 -3.17 -6.57
CA ASP A 197 33.56 -4.12 -5.89
C ASP A 197 34.18 -3.50 -4.63
N LEU A 198 33.31 -2.91 -3.82
CA LEU A 198 33.70 -2.33 -2.54
C LEU A 198 33.83 -3.45 -1.51
N ASP A 199 34.95 -3.45 -0.79
CA ASP A 199 35.25 -4.41 0.26
C ASP A 199 35.29 -3.78 1.66
N GLY A 200 35.14 -4.63 2.68
CA GLY A 200 35.30 -4.26 4.10
C GLY A 200 34.37 -3.14 4.55
N ASP A 201 34.91 -2.19 5.31
CA ASP A 201 34.14 -1.09 5.91
C ASP A 201 33.54 -0.13 4.87
N ASN A 202 34.19 0.03 3.71
CA ASN A 202 33.66 0.86 2.63
C ASN A 202 32.36 0.26 2.08
N ALA A 203 32.30 -1.07 2.02
CA ALA A 203 31.12 -1.79 1.56
C ALA A 203 29.95 -1.56 2.54
N LEU A 204 30.19 -1.80 3.83
CA LEU A 204 29.18 -1.60 4.87
C LEU A 204 28.75 -0.13 4.98
N GLY A 205 29.71 0.78 4.86
CA GLY A 205 29.49 2.23 4.88
C GLY A 205 28.58 2.70 3.75
N ALA A 206 28.74 2.20 2.53
CA ALA A 206 27.87 2.58 1.42
C ALA A 206 26.45 1.98 1.54
N ALA A 207 26.25 0.82 2.19
CA ALA A 207 24.91 0.34 2.54
C ALA A 207 24.24 1.21 3.62
N ILE A 208 25.00 1.66 4.62
CA ILE A 208 24.53 2.61 5.64
C ILE A 208 24.11 3.94 5.00
N LEU A 209 25.01 4.52 4.20
CA LEU A 209 24.78 5.80 3.53
C LEU A 209 23.64 5.72 2.53
N GLY A 210 23.51 4.63 1.78
CA GLY A 210 22.38 4.39 0.88
C GLY A 210 21.07 4.38 1.65
N GLY A 211 20.96 3.55 2.67
CA GLY A 211 19.74 3.42 3.48
C GLY A 211 19.33 4.72 4.17
N ALA A 212 20.25 5.35 4.91
CA ALA A 212 19.96 6.59 5.64
C ALA A 212 19.77 7.79 4.69
N GLY A 213 20.60 7.89 3.65
CA GLY A 213 20.57 8.98 2.67
C GLY A 213 19.26 9.02 1.91
N PHE A 214 18.81 7.89 1.35
CA PHE A 214 17.52 7.85 0.66
C PHE A 214 16.32 7.87 1.60
N THR A 215 16.43 7.45 2.85
CA THR A 215 15.40 7.75 3.87
C THR A 215 15.21 9.26 3.99
N GLY A 216 16.31 10.03 4.06
CA GLY A 216 16.29 11.48 4.04
C GLY A 216 15.65 12.06 2.77
N VAL A 217 15.95 11.49 1.59
CA VAL A 217 15.29 11.86 0.33
C VAL A 217 13.79 11.58 0.39
N GLY A 218 13.38 10.44 0.95
CA GLY A 218 11.98 10.08 1.14
C GLY A 218 11.25 11.08 2.06
N VAL A 219 11.88 11.50 3.16
CA VAL A 219 11.36 12.55 4.05
C VAL A 219 11.23 13.88 3.30
N LEU A 220 12.24 14.27 2.53
CA LEU A 220 12.19 15.49 1.73
C LEU A 220 11.03 15.45 0.72
N LEU A 221 10.87 14.34 0.00
CA LEU A 221 9.78 14.16 -0.96
C LEU A 221 8.40 14.17 -0.29
N ALA A 222 8.27 13.52 0.88
CA ALA A 222 7.04 13.53 1.67
C ALA A 222 6.56 14.96 1.99
N HIS A 223 7.49 15.89 2.24
CA HIS A 223 7.18 17.29 2.52
C HIS A 223 7.00 18.15 1.26
N LEU A 224 7.80 17.93 0.22
CA LEU A 224 7.80 18.80 -0.96
C LEU A 224 6.69 18.47 -1.96
N VAL A 225 6.40 17.18 -2.19
CA VAL A 225 5.48 16.77 -3.26
C VAL A 225 4.18 16.18 -2.77
N ASN A 226 4.07 15.82 -1.48
CA ASN A 226 2.88 15.21 -0.87
C ASN A 226 2.28 14.09 -1.75
N PRO A 227 3.08 13.05 -2.07
CA PRO A 227 2.66 12.04 -3.02
C PRO A 227 1.52 11.20 -2.43
N THR A 228 0.67 10.64 -3.28
CA THR A 228 -0.29 9.61 -2.85
C THR A 228 0.39 8.25 -2.76
N SER A 229 -0.15 7.35 -1.95
CA SER A 229 0.31 5.95 -1.82
C SER A 229 0.30 5.22 -3.17
N GLY A 230 -0.69 5.48 -4.02
CA GLY A 230 -0.76 4.98 -5.39
C GLY A 230 0.39 5.47 -6.29
N GLN A 231 0.76 6.75 -6.21
CA GLN A 231 1.91 7.29 -6.95
C GLN A 231 3.23 6.64 -6.53
N VAL A 232 3.42 6.45 -5.21
CA VAL A 232 4.60 5.76 -4.68
C VAL A 232 4.61 4.29 -5.10
N SER A 233 3.46 3.63 -5.05
CA SER A 233 3.31 2.22 -5.46
C SER A 233 3.65 2.04 -6.95
N LEU A 234 3.21 2.95 -7.81
CA LEU A 234 3.53 2.92 -9.24
C LEU A 234 5.04 3.10 -9.47
N ALA A 235 5.68 4.05 -8.78
CA ALA A 235 7.14 4.24 -8.84
C ALA A 235 7.90 2.99 -8.37
N ASN A 236 7.49 2.39 -7.24
CA ASN A 236 8.10 1.17 -6.71
C ASN A 236 7.97 -0.01 -7.66
N SER A 237 6.78 -0.21 -8.23
CA SER A 237 6.54 -1.26 -9.22
C SER A 237 7.43 -1.08 -10.45
N GLY A 238 7.60 0.17 -10.91
CA GLY A 238 8.55 0.51 -11.98
C GLY A 238 9.97 0.05 -11.69
N GLY A 239 10.49 0.36 -10.50
CA GLY A 239 11.81 -0.10 -10.07
C GLY A 239 11.92 -1.61 -9.97
N LEU A 240 10.97 -2.24 -9.27
CA LEU A 240 10.95 -3.67 -9.01
C LEU A 240 10.98 -4.48 -10.31
N TRP A 241 10.09 -4.16 -11.25
CA TRP A 241 9.94 -4.94 -12.47
C TRP A 241 11.01 -4.61 -13.51
N ALA A 242 11.46 -3.36 -13.60
CA ALA A 242 12.60 -3.03 -14.46
C ALA A 242 13.88 -3.76 -14.00
N GLY A 243 14.16 -3.76 -12.69
CA GLY A 243 15.26 -4.50 -12.09
C GLY A 243 15.12 -6.02 -12.28
N THR A 244 13.95 -6.58 -11.94
CA THR A 244 13.68 -8.02 -12.05
C THR A 244 13.82 -8.53 -13.49
N VAL A 245 13.19 -7.85 -14.45
CA VAL A 245 13.26 -8.25 -15.87
C VAL A 245 14.70 -8.15 -16.38
N THR A 246 15.41 -7.07 -16.04
CA THR A 246 16.83 -6.91 -16.39
C THR A 246 17.68 -8.02 -15.80
N ALA A 247 17.51 -8.33 -14.52
CA ALA A 247 18.22 -9.39 -13.83
C ALA A 247 17.96 -10.77 -14.47
N LEU A 248 16.69 -11.08 -14.80
CA LEU A 248 16.33 -12.35 -15.45
C LEU A 248 17.00 -12.51 -16.81
N PHE A 249 17.05 -11.46 -17.63
CA PHE A 249 17.68 -11.52 -18.96
C PHE A 249 19.20 -11.46 -18.90
N LEU A 250 19.79 -10.67 -17.99
CA LEU A 250 21.24 -10.64 -17.83
C LEU A 250 21.79 -11.95 -17.29
N ALA A 251 21.03 -12.64 -16.43
CA ALA A 251 21.42 -13.94 -15.88
C ALA A 251 21.54 -15.04 -16.95
N THR A 252 21.03 -14.84 -18.18
CA THR A 252 21.19 -15.79 -19.29
C THR A 252 22.37 -15.46 -20.21
N SER A 253 23.17 -14.46 -19.86
CA SER A 253 24.36 -14.09 -20.63
C SER A 253 25.57 -14.90 -20.13
N ASP A 254 26.32 -15.51 -21.04
CA ASP A 254 27.51 -16.32 -20.65
C ASP A 254 28.68 -15.48 -20.11
N ASN A 255 28.62 -14.14 -20.23
CA ASN A 255 29.77 -13.25 -20.04
C ASN A 255 29.53 -12.09 -19.05
N TYR A 256 28.57 -12.19 -18.12
CA TYR A 256 28.44 -11.13 -17.10
C TYR A 256 29.42 -11.35 -15.94
N ASP A 257 30.20 -10.34 -15.64
CA ASP A 257 30.84 -10.23 -14.34
C ASP A 257 29.83 -9.64 -13.33
N THR A 258 30.05 -9.90 -12.05
CA THR A 258 29.17 -9.40 -10.97
C THR A 258 29.02 -7.88 -11.04
N LYS A 259 30.08 -7.16 -11.39
CA LYS A 259 30.09 -5.70 -11.49
C LYS A 259 29.13 -5.21 -12.57
N GLY A 260 29.24 -5.74 -13.78
CA GLY A 260 28.37 -5.40 -14.90
C GLY A 260 26.91 -5.76 -14.64
N PHE A 261 26.66 -6.91 -14.01
CA PHE A 261 25.30 -7.32 -13.63
C PHE A 261 24.64 -6.30 -12.70
N PHE A 262 25.28 -5.96 -11.58
CA PHE A 262 24.71 -5.02 -10.61
C PHE A 262 24.71 -3.58 -11.11
N ALA A 263 25.67 -3.17 -11.93
CA ALA A 263 25.65 -1.86 -12.57
C ALA A 263 24.45 -1.69 -13.52
N ALA A 264 24.15 -2.72 -14.31
CA ALA A 264 22.99 -2.71 -15.19
C ALA A 264 21.67 -2.78 -14.41
N GLU A 265 21.61 -3.59 -13.35
CA GLU A 265 20.45 -3.68 -12.46
C GLU A 265 20.17 -2.34 -11.75
N LEU A 266 21.20 -1.69 -11.19
CA LEU A 266 21.11 -0.33 -10.62
C LEU A 266 20.50 0.65 -11.62
N GLY A 267 21.03 0.65 -12.85
CA GLY A 267 20.59 1.55 -13.91
C GLY A 267 19.13 1.29 -14.31
N ALA A 268 18.76 0.03 -14.50
CA ALA A 268 17.40 -0.37 -14.86
C ALA A 268 16.39 -0.04 -13.76
N THR A 269 16.70 -0.38 -12.50
CA THR A 269 15.86 -0.11 -11.34
C THR A 269 15.66 1.39 -11.15
N ALA A 270 16.74 2.19 -11.21
CA ALA A 270 16.64 3.66 -11.12
C ALA A 270 15.80 4.24 -12.27
N ALA A 271 16.02 3.79 -13.51
CA ALA A 271 15.24 4.22 -14.66
C ALA A 271 13.75 3.84 -14.51
N GLY A 272 13.46 2.65 -13.99
CA GLY A 272 12.10 2.18 -13.71
C GLY A 272 11.37 3.05 -12.69
N ILE A 273 12.02 3.34 -11.55
CA ILE A 273 11.47 4.21 -10.50
C ILE A 273 11.19 5.60 -11.08
N LEU A 274 12.17 6.22 -11.75
CA LEU A 274 12.02 7.57 -12.29
C LEU A 274 10.94 7.64 -13.36
N SER A 275 10.91 6.67 -14.28
CA SER A 275 9.92 6.65 -15.36
C SER A 275 8.50 6.53 -14.82
N MET A 276 8.29 5.62 -13.86
CA MET A 276 6.96 5.42 -13.27
C MET A 276 6.57 6.53 -12.27
N ALA A 277 7.53 7.17 -11.60
CA ALA A 277 7.28 8.37 -10.80
C ALA A 277 6.89 9.58 -11.66
N ILE A 278 7.40 9.69 -12.89
CA ILE A 278 6.97 10.72 -13.85
C ILE A 278 5.58 10.36 -14.39
N LEU A 279 5.36 9.09 -14.77
CA LEU A 279 4.07 8.62 -15.28
C LEU A 279 2.93 8.79 -14.27
N SER A 280 3.21 8.64 -12.97
CA SER A 280 2.24 8.78 -11.89
C SER A 280 1.65 10.20 -11.74
N LYS A 281 2.23 11.19 -12.42
CA LYS A 281 1.65 12.54 -12.53
C LYS A 281 0.52 12.61 -13.55
N TYR A 282 0.52 11.71 -14.52
CA TYR A 282 -0.43 11.68 -15.63
C TYR A 282 -1.46 10.55 -15.51
N VAL A 283 -1.13 9.51 -14.75
CA VAL A 283 -2.00 8.36 -14.53
C VAL A 283 -2.32 8.26 -13.04
N THR A 284 -3.59 8.41 -12.71
CA THR A 284 -4.11 8.12 -11.38
C THR A 284 -4.25 6.63 -11.21
N VAL A 285 -3.54 6.09 -10.22
CA VAL A 285 -3.53 4.66 -9.91
C VAL A 285 -3.66 4.50 -8.41
N SER A 286 -4.55 3.65 -7.91
CA SER A 286 -4.58 3.29 -6.49
C SER A 286 -3.47 2.30 -6.15
N ARG A 287 -3.04 2.29 -4.88
CA ARG A 287 -2.17 1.25 -4.32
C ARG A 287 -2.79 -0.13 -4.48
N GLY A 288 -4.11 -0.24 -4.31
CA GLY A 288 -4.84 -1.49 -4.50
C GLY A 288 -4.71 -2.04 -5.92
N ARG A 289 -4.88 -1.19 -6.94
CA ARG A 289 -4.68 -1.57 -8.33
C ARG A 289 -3.24 -2.01 -8.60
N MET A 290 -2.24 -1.27 -8.08
CA MET A 290 -0.84 -1.66 -8.27
C MET A 290 -0.50 -3.00 -7.65
N LEU A 291 -1.05 -3.33 -6.48
CA LEU A 291 -0.85 -4.64 -5.86
C LEU A 291 -1.38 -5.78 -6.74
N ILE A 292 -2.53 -5.58 -7.41
CA ILE A 292 -3.06 -6.55 -8.37
C ILE A 292 -2.16 -6.66 -9.61
N ILE A 293 -1.64 -5.52 -10.09
CA ILE A 293 -0.72 -5.50 -11.22
C ILE A 293 0.56 -6.27 -10.88
N ASP A 294 1.17 -5.99 -9.74
CA ASP A 294 2.38 -6.65 -9.24
C ASP A 294 2.15 -8.16 -9.03
N ALA A 295 1.02 -8.55 -8.45
CA ALA A 295 0.63 -9.96 -8.34
C ALA A 295 0.54 -10.63 -9.73
N GLY A 296 0.05 -9.90 -10.74
CA GLY A 296 0.08 -10.32 -12.15
C GLY A 296 1.48 -10.59 -12.67
N GLY A 297 2.44 -9.72 -12.39
CA GLY A 297 3.85 -9.92 -12.74
C GLY A 297 4.44 -11.19 -12.10
N ILE A 298 4.17 -11.41 -10.81
CA ILE A 298 4.65 -12.62 -10.10
C ILE A 298 4.04 -13.88 -10.71
N LEU A 299 2.71 -13.92 -10.86
CA LEU A 299 2.01 -15.08 -11.41
C LEU A 299 2.43 -15.35 -12.87
N GLY A 300 2.56 -14.29 -13.66
CA GLY A 300 3.05 -14.37 -15.03
C GLY A 300 4.44 -14.98 -15.10
N GLY A 301 5.37 -14.51 -14.27
CA GLY A 301 6.73 -15.07 -14.19
C GLY A 301 6.74 -16.55 -13.82
N LEU A 302 5.98 -16.95 -12.80
CA LEU A 302 5.87 -18.35 -12.38
C LEU A 302 5.26 -19.24 -13.47
N VAL A 303 4.21 -18.77 -14.16
CA VAL A 303 3.59 -19.50 -15.27
C VAL A 303 4.58 -19.63 -16.43
N GLY A 304 5.30 -18.56 -16.77
CA GLY A 304 6.32 -18.58 -17.82
C GLY A 304 7.46 -19.54 -17.52
N ALA A 305 8.01 -19.50 -16.30
CA ALA A 305 9.00 -20.45 -15.81
C ALA A 305 8.51 -21.90 -15.92
N SER A 306 7.28 -22.16 -15.42
CA SER A 306 6.70 -23.50 -15.38
C SER A 306 6.43 -24.06 -16.78
N ALA A 307 5.93 -23.23 -17.69
CA ALA A 307 5.67 -23.65 -19.07
C ALA A 307 6.97 -24.09 -19.77
N VAL A 308 8.07 -23.34 -19.59
CA VAL A 308 9.36 -23.73 -20.16
C VAL A 308 9.91 -24.97 -19.46
N TYR A 309 9.85 -25.03 -18.13
CA TYR A 309 10.30 -26.21 -17.38
C TYR A 309 9.60 -27.50 -17.85
N LEU A 310 8.29 -27.45 -18.07
CA LEU A 310 7.50 -28.61 -18.53
C LEU A 310 7.80 -29.02 -19.98
N THR A 311 8.25 -28.10 -20.83
CA THR A 311 8.46 -28.35 -22.26
C THR A 311 9.92 -28.62 -22.61
N ALA A 312 10.86 -27.96 -21.94
CA ALA A 312 12.30 -28.06 -22.20
C ALA A 312 13.07 -28.86 -21.14
N GLY A 313 12.45 -29.16 -19.98
CA GLY A 313 13.08 -29.92 -18.90
C GLY A 313 13.99 -29.07 -17.99
N ASN A 314 14.65 -29.75 -17.04
CA ASN A 314 15.42 -29.11 -15.96
C ASN A 314 16.79 -28.55 -16.41
N ASP A 315 17.32 -29.00 -17.55
CA ASP A 315 18.63 -28.55 -18.05
C ASP A 315 18.53 -27.23 -18.84
N ALA A 316 17.31 -26.70 -19.00
CA ALA A 316 17.02 -25.49 -19.78
C ALA A 316 17.02 -24.21 -18.94
N GLY A 317 18.02 -24.03 -18.06
CA GLY A 317 18.09 -22.92 -17.09
C GLY A 317 17.87 -21.54 -17.70
N ASP A 318 18.61 -21.20 -18.76
CA ASP A 318 18.46 -19.92 -19.47
C ASP A 318 17.07 -19.76 -20.09
N ALA A 319 16.54 -20.83 -20.68
CA ALA A 319 15.21 -20.80 -21.27
C ALA A 319 14.13 -20.58 -20.19
N ILE A 320 14.29 -21.15 -18.99
CA ILE A 320 13.39 -20.93 -17.86
C ILE A 320 13.46 -19.47 -17.40
N LEU A 321 14.64 -18.87 -17.33
CA LEU A 321 14.81 -17.45 -16.99
C LEU A 321 14.18 -16.53 -18.05
N VAL A 322 14.40 -16.79 -19.33
CA VAL A 322 13.74 -16.08 -20.44
C VAL A 322 12.21 -16.25 -20.36
N GLY A 323 11.74 -17.47 -20.16
CA GLY A 323 10.32 -17.78 -19.99
C GLY A 323 9.71 -17.02 -18.82
N SER A 324 10.43 -16.93 -17.70
CA SER A 324 10.04 -16.14 -16.54
C SER A 324 9.96 -14.65 -16.88
N GLY A 325 10.97 -14.09 -17.55
CA GLY A 325 10.99 -12.68 -17.95
C GLY A 325 9.84 -12.31 -18.89
N VAL A 326 9.59 -13.14 -19.90
CA VAL A 326 8.44 -12.98 -20.81
C VAL A 326 7.11 -13.12 -20.07
N GLY A 327 7.03 -14.10 -19.15
CA GLY A 327 5.88 -14.32 -18.31
C GLY A 327 5.55 -13.12 -17.42
N VAL A 328 6.54 -12.52 -16.77
CA VAL A 328 6.41 -11.29 -15.97
C VAL A 328 5.78 -10.17 -16.81
N LEU A 329 6.35 -9.90 -18.00
CA LEU A 329 5.87 -8.85 -18.89
C LEU A 329 4.42 -9.10 -19.32
N GLY A 330 4.10 -10.35 -19.70
CA GLY A 330 2.75 -10.74 -20.07
C GLY A 330 1.75 -10.62 -18.92
N GLY A 331 2.15 -11.03 -17.72
CA GLY A 331 1.35 -10.93 -16.49
C GLY A 331 1.03 -9.49 -16.12
N LEU A 332 2.04 -8.62 -16.11
CA LEU A 332 1.88 -7.18 -15.86
C LEU A 332 0.96 -6.53 -16.90
N ALA A 333 1.17 -6.81 -18.18
CA ALA A 333 0.36 -6.24 -19.26
C ALA A 333 -1.11 -6.67 -19.15
N LEU A 334 -1.35 -7.96 -18.89
CA LEU A 334 -2.69 -8.51 -18.73
C LEU A 334 -3.42 -7.90 -17.53
N THR A 335 -2.81 -7.87 -16.35
CA THR A 335 -3.45 -7.31 -15.16
C THR A 335 -3.63 -5.79 -15.27
N THR A 336 -2.69 -5.08 -15.90
CA THR A 336 -2.87 -3.65 -16.22
C THR A 336 -4.09 -3.42 -17.11
N TYR A 337 -4.31 -4.26 -18.13
CA TYR A 337 -5.47 -4.19 -19.00
C TYR A 337 -6.78 -4.52 -18.25
N LEU A 338 -6.80 -5.60 -17.47
CA LEU A 338 -7.97 -6.05 -16.73
C LEU A 338 -8.37 -5.06 -15.61
N THR A 339 -7.41 -4.33 -15.04
CA THR A 339 -7.64 -3.35 -13.98
C THR A 339 -7.73 -1.91 -14.48
N ARG A 340 -7.81 -1.67 -15.80
CA ARG A 340 -7.80 -0.32 -16.36
C ARG A 340 -8.89 0.61 -15.80
N ASP A 341 -10.02 0.03 -15.42
CA ASP A 341 -11.20 0.70 -14.88
C ASP A 341 -11.30 0.55 -13.35
N PHE A 342 -10.30 -0.02 -12.66
CA PHE A 342 -10.33 -0.28 -11.21
C PHE A 342 -10.38 1.00 -10.37
N ASP A 343 -9.73 2.07 -10.84
CA ASP A 343 -9.72 3.38 -10.17
C ASP A 343 -10.70 4.36 -10.79
N ALA A 344 -11.49 3.92 -11.78
CA ALA A 344 -12.57 4.76 -12.26
C ALA A 344 -13.45 5.06 -11.06
N PRO A 345 -13.83 6.33 -10.80
CA PRO A 345 -14.83 6.60 -9.80
C PRO A 345 -15.99 5.69 -10.14
N ASP A 346 -16.39 4.82 -9.20
CA ASP A 346 -17.67 4.14 -9.27
C ASP A 346 -18.68 5.26 -9.37
N ALA A 347 -19.00 5.69 -10.60
CA ALA A 347 -20.15 6.50 -10.83
C ALA A 347 -21.26 5.59 -10.29
N PRO A 348 -21.92 5.97 -9.19
CA PRO A 348 -22.98 5.13 -8.69
C PRO A 348 -23.89 4.86 -9.88
N GLN A 349 -24.21 3.59 -10.12
CA GLN A 349 -25.08 3.16 -11.21
C GLN A 349 -26.50 3.66 -10.96
N VAL A 350 -26.68 4.97 -10.81
CA VAL A 350 -27.79 5.68 -10.16
C VAL A 350 -27.65 5.72 -8.64
N THR A 351 -27.41 6.91 -8.07
CA THR A 351 -27.78 7.19 -6.68
C THR A 351 -29.14 7.86 -6.67
N LEU A 352 -30.09 7.23 -5.96
CA LEU A 352 -31.35 7.85 -5.60
C LEU A 352 -31.18 8.49 -4.22
N ALA A 353 -31.28 9.81 -4.16
CA ALA A 353 -31.33 10.55 -2.90
C ALA A 353 -32.73 11.18 -2.74
N PRO A 354 -33.38 11.06 -1.58
CA PRO A 354 -34.59 11.82 -1.30
C PRO A 354 -34.26 13.32 -1.33
N LEU A 355 -35.01 14.09 -2.13
CA LEU A 355 -34.90 15.53 -2.24
C LEU A 355 -36.11 16.17 -1.56
N THR A 356 -35.88 16.97 -0.52
CA THR A 356 -36.92 17.84 0.05
C THR A 356 -36.78 19.22 -0.56
N THR A 357 -37.83 19.68 -1.24
CA THR A 357 -37.85 21.03 -1.81
C THR A 357 -38.16 22.06 -0.72
N PRO A 358 -37.73 23.33 -0.86
CA PRO A 358 -38.00 24.40 0.10
C PRO A 358 -39.49 24.67 0.40
N ARG A 359 -40.41 24.11 -0.40
CA ARG A 359 -41.86 24.21 -0.23
C ARG A 359 -42.49 22.96 0.39
N GLY A 360 -41.70 22.06 0.96
CA GLY A 360 -42.19 20.84 1.61
C GLY A 360 -42.61 19.72 0.65
N GLY A 361 -42.29 19.83 -0.64
CA GLY A 361 -42.48 18.73 -1.59
C GLY A 361 -41.37 17.70 -1.47
N THR A 362 -41.73 16.42 -1.31
CA THR A 362 -40.82 15.27 -1.38
C THR A 362 -40.67 14.80 -2.82
N GLY A 363 -39.42 14.61 -3.27
CA GLY A 363 -39.08 14.07 -4.58
C GLY A 363 -37.88 13.12 -4.48
N LEU A 364 -37.57 12.46 -5.60
CA LEU A 364 -36.34 11.67 -5.75
C LEU A 364 -35.39 12.44 -6.66
N SER A 365 -34.19 12.71 -6.15
CA SER A 365 -33.06 13.17 -6.95
C SER A 365 -32.33 11.94 -7.47
N MET A 366 -32.38 11.75 -8.79
CA MET A 366 -31.59 10.76 -9.49
C MET A 366 -30.31 11.43 -9.97
N VAL A 367 -29.19 11.11 -9.34
CA VAL A 367 -27.87 11.54 -9.81
C VAL A 367 -27.16 10.33 -10.38
N GLY A 368 -26.93 10.35 -11.68
CA GLY A 368 -26.26 9.30 -12.41
C GLY A 368 -25.64 9.86 -13.68
N ARG A 369 -24.64 9.15 -14.21
CA ARG A 369 -24.08 9.44 -15.52
C ARG A 369 -24.92 8.65 -16.54
N PHE A 370 -25.66 9.37 -17.40
CA PHE A 370 -26.44 8.80 -18.51
C PHE A 370 -25.60 8.75 -19.78
#